data_AF-A0A6B2SA08-F1
#
_entry.id   AF-A0A6B2SA08-F1
#
_cell.length_a   1.000
_cell.length_b   1.000
_cell.length_c   1.000
_cell.angle_alpha   90.00
_cell.angle_beta   90.00
_cell.angle_gamma   90.00
#
_symmetry.space_group_name_H-M   'P 1'
#
loop_
_entity.id
_entity.type
_entity.pdbx_description
1 polymer ?
#
loop_
_entity_poly.entity_id
_entity_poly.type
_entity_poly.pdbx_seq_one_letter_code
_entity_poly.pdbx_strand_id
1 'polypeptide(L)'
;MNDREAVPAVGRRAAGRGGSPLLERSREPGGGWAQPTVPGAAYGGARQCNASGAEGLLLGLAAGDAAGWPAARHRASRMPEWTRRLTRELDTFAEQNATTTLPVPIALNQPPEPLRLGPSDDAEWAAFTAESVLRAGPGNDHLKVRAALDLAWTTLAAEIAAAAERAPEVESAVLPLRARISVRAGLGNLATGLRPPATGHDNPHYFDDAACVRACVLALVHPGDPEHAAALAEFDARYT
;
A
#
# COMPACT_ATOMS: atom_id res chain seq x y z
N MET A 1 -29.40 -59.23 30.99
CA MET A 1 -29.45 -58.77 29.58
C MET A 1 -29.37 -57.25 29.65
N ASN A 2 -28.22 -56.65 30.03
CA ASN A 2 -26.91 -56.61 29.35
C ASN A 2 -27.09 -56.09 27.91
N ASP A 3 -26.52 -54.97 27.43
CA ASP A 3 -25.30 -54.29 27.87
C ASP A 3 -25.36 -52.75 27.67
N ARG A 4 -24.78 -52.03 28.62
CA ARG A 4 -24.24 -50.68 28.43
C ARG A 4 -22.80 -50.86 27.96
N GLU A 5 -22.44 -50.41 26.77
CA GLU A 5 -21.03 -50.30 26.39
C GLU A 5 -20.52 -48.87 26.55
N ALA A 6 -19.40 -48.80 27.26
CA ALA A 6 -18.69 -47.62 27.68
C ALA A 6 -17.76 -47.10 26.58
N VAL A 7 -17.52 -45.80 26.66
CA VAL A 7 -16.59 -44.99 25.86
C VAL A 7 -15.14 -45.49 26.00
N PRO A 8 -14.31 -45.52 24.95
CA PRO A 8 -12.87 -45.38 25.11
C PRO A 8 -12.47 -43.91 25.02
N ALA A 9 -11.96 -43.38 26.13
CA ALA A 9 -11.29 -42.09 26.19
C ALA A 9 -10.02 -42.12 25.32
N VAL A 10 -9.94 -41.25 24.32
CA VAL A 10 -8.72 -41.08 23.51
C VAL A 10 -7.69 -40.30 24.32
N GLY A 11 -6.76 -41.06 24.91
CA GLY A 11 -5.33 -40.81 24.97
C GLY A 11 -4.85 -39.39 25.31
N ARG A 12 -4.47 -39.19 26.58
CA ARG A 12 -3.40 -38.26 26.96
C ARG A 12 -2.12 -38.63 26.21
N ARG A 13 -1.65 -37.78 25.28
CA ARG A 13 -0.26 -37.80 24.82
C ARG A 13 0.52 -36.69 25.51
N ALA A 14 1.70 -37.06 26.00
CA ALA A 14 2.67 -36.18 26.63
C ALA A 14 3.20 -35.13 25.63
N ALA A 15 3.47 -33.93 26.14
CA ALA A 15 4.11 -32.85 25.41
C ALA A 15 5.56 -33.23 25.05
N GLY A 16 5.75 -33.79 23.85
CA GLY A 16 7.06 -33.90 23.23
C GLY A 16 7.46 -32.56 22.64
N ARG A 17 8.63 -32.04 23.03
CA ARG A 17 9.30 -30.92 22.35
C ARG A 17 9.67 -31.37 20.93
N GLY A 18 8.82 -31.06 19.95
CA GLY A 18 9.11 -31.21 18.53
C GLY A 18 8.84 -29.88 17.85
N GLY A 19 9.90 -29.21 17.40
CA GLY A 19 9.79 -27.99 16.61
C GLY A 19 8.99 -28.25 15.33
N SER A 20 8.15 -27.29 14.95
CA SER A 20 7.37 -27.37 13.71
C SER A 20 8.32 -27.33 12.51
N PRO A 21 8.26 -28.30 11.58
CA PRO A 21 9.16 -28.37 10.41
C PRO A 21 8.90 -27.27 9.37
N LEU A 22 7.91 -26.39 9.61
CA LEU A 22 7.58 -25.27 8.73
C LEU A 22 8.41 -24.00 9.02
N LEU A 23 9.10 -23.92 10.16
CA LEU A 23 9.94 -22.75 10.52
C LEU A 23 11.38 -22.86 10.01
N GLU A 24 11.86 -24.04 9.61
CA GLU A 24 13.25 -24.26 9.15
C GLU A 24 13.47 -23.98 7.67
N ARG A 25 12.41 -23.88 6.84
CA ARG A 25 12.56 -23.60 5.39
C ARG A 25 12.80 -22.13 5.03
N SER A 26 12.70 -21.21 5.99
CA SER A 26 12.83 -19.76 5.72
C SER A 26 14.26 -19.23 5.84
N ARG A 27 15.27 -20.11 5.98
CA ARG A 27 16.69 -19.71 6.17
C ARG A 27 17.62 -20.05 5.00
N GLU A 28 17.11 -20.65 3.93
CA GLU A 28 17.87 -20.88 2.70
C GLU A 28 17.67 -19.68 1.75
N PRO A 29 18.72 -19.00 1.27
CA PRO A 29 18.59 -17.98 0.24
C PRO A 29 18.25 -18.69 -1.09
N GLY A 30 16.95 -18.92 -1.31
CA GLY A 30 16.43 -19.52 -2.53
C GLY A 30 16.65 -18.61 -3.73
N GLY A 31 17.70 -18.88 -4.49
CA GLY A 31 17.81 -18.45 -5.88
C GLY A 31 16.70 -19.09 -6.70
N GLY A 32 15.58 -18.39 -6.87
CA GLY A 32 14.38 -18.99 -7.45
C GLY A 32 13.38 -18.03 -8.08
N TRP A 33 13.74 -16.77 -8.27
CA TRP A 33 12.99 -15.86 -9.15
C TRP A 33 13.89 -15.52 -10.33
N ALA A 34 13.49 -15.92 -11.53
CA ALA A 34 14.15 -15.51 -12.75
C ALA A 34 14.05 -13.99 -12.83
N GLN A 35 15.13 -13.30 -12.46
CA GLN A 35 15.23 -11.87 -12.71
C GLN A 35 15.27 -11.70 -14.23
N PRO A 36 14.39 -10.86 -14.82
CA PRO A 36 14.52 -10.53 -16.22
C PRO A 36 15.92 -9.96 -16.44
N THR A 37 16.64 -10.50 -17.41
CA THR A 37 17.95 -9.97 -17.81
C THR A 37 17.75 -8.54 -18.29
N VAL A 38 18.10 -7.57 -17.46
CA VAL A 38 18.17 -6.17 -17.86
C VAL A 38 19.36 -6.06 -18.81
N PRO A 39 19.18 -5.69 -20.09
CA PRO A 39 20.31 -5.47 -20.99
C PRO A 39 21.23 -4.43 -20.34
N GLY A 40 22.53 -4.76 -20.24
CA GLY A 40 23.53 -3.94 -19.57
C GLY A 40 23.52 -2.50 -20.07
N ALA A 41 22.88 -1.61 -19.32
CA ALA A 41 23.01 -0.19 -19.51
C ALA A 41 24.40 0.19 -18.96
N ALA A 42 25.27 0.65 -19.84
CA ALA A 42 26.53 1.25 -19.46
C ALA A 42 26.27 2.35 -18.42
N TYR A 43 26.69 2.11 -17.18
CA TYR A 43 26.74 3.12 -16.12
C TYR A 43 27.84 4.12 -16.49
N GLY A 44 27.48 5.15 -17.24
CA GLY A 44 28.45 6.11 -17.77
C GLY A 44 27.76 7.32 -18.37
N GLY A 45 27.14 8.13 -17.52
CA GLY A 45 26.60 9.44 -17.87
C GLY A 45 25.30 9.73 -17.15
N ALA A 46 25.26 10.83 -16.39
CA ALA A 46 24.04 11.38 -15.81
C ALA A 46 23.07 11.73 -16.95
N ARG A 47 22.22 10.77 -17.34
CA ARG A 47 21.09 11.02 -18.22
C ARG A 47 20.13 11.89 -17.43
N GLN A 48 20.07 13.18 -17.77
CA GLN A 48 18.95 14.03 -17.37
C GLN A 48 17.65 13.30 -17.67
N CYS A 49 16.70 13.31 -16.75
CA CYS A 49 15.36 12.80 -17.05
C CYS A 49 14.81 13.62 -18.22
N ASN A 50 14.70 13.01 -19.40
CA ASN A 50 13.92 13.60 -20.47
C ASN A 50 12.48 13.72 -19.96
N ALA A 51 11.80 14.84 -20.23
CA ALA A 51 10.39 15.04 -19.89
C ALA A 51 9.52 13.84 -20.30
N SER A 52 9.85 13.17 -21.42
CA SER A 52 9.18 11.96 -21.89
C SER A 52 9.31 10.75 -20.93
N GLY A 53 10.39 10.66 -20.16
CA GLY A 53 10.62 9.59 -19.18
C GLY A 53 9.85 9.80 -17.89
N ALA A 54 9.78 11.04 -17.41
CA ALA A 54 8.95 11.39 -16.25
C ALA A 54 7.45 11.21 -16.57
N GLU A 55 7.02 11.68 -17.74
CA GLU A 55 5.66 11.48 -18.23
C GLU A 55 5.33 9.99 -18.36
N GLY A 56 6.21 9.21 -19.00
CA GLY A 56 6.03 7.76 -19.14
C GLY A 56 5.93 7.02 -17.80
N LEU A 57 6.73 7.41 -16.80
CA LEU A 57 6.67 6.83 -15.46
C LEU A 57 5.32 7.11 -14.79
N LEU A 58 4.87 8.37 -14.80
CA LEU A 58 3.63 8.76 -14.14
C LEU A 58 2.39 8.17 -14.83
N LEU A 59 2.36 8.17 -16.17
CA LEU A 59 1.30 7.53 -16.93
C LEU A 59 1.30 6.01 -16.74
N GLY A 60 2.46 5.37 -16.71
CA GLY A 60 2.61 3.94 -16.45
C GLY A 60 2.11 3.55 -15.06
N LEU A 61 2.48 4.33 -14.04
CA LEU A 61 2.00 4.14 -12.66
C LEU A 61 0.47 4.28 -12.59
N ALA A 62 -0.08 5.36 -13.15
CA ALA A 62 -1.53 5.60 -13.13
C ALA A 62 -2.31 4.53 -13.92
N ALA A 63 -1.77 4.05 -15.04
CA ALA A 63 -2.39 2.98 -15.81
C ALA A 63 -2.34 1.65 -15.06
N GLY A 64 -1.22 1.33 -14.42
CA GLY A 64 -1.06 0.13 -13.60
C GLY A 64 -2.00 0.12 -12.39
N ASP A 65 -2.06 1.23 -11.66
CA ASP A 65 -3.00 1.45 -10.57
C ASP A 65 -4.45 1.26 -11.04
N ALA A 66 -4.86 1.96 -12.11
CA ALA A 66 -6.23 1.92 -12.62
C ALA A 66 -6.66 0.53 -13.10
N ALA A 67 -5.73 -0.27 -13.62
CA ALA A 67 -5.96 -1.66 -14.03
C ALA A 67 -5.91 -2.67 -12.87
N GLY A 68 -5.41 -2.26 -11.71
CA GLY A 68 -5.26 -3.10 -10.53
C GLY A 68 -6.59 -3.46 -9.87
N TRP A 69 -6.60 -4.61 -9.18
CA TRP A 69 -7.72 -5.04 -8.35
C TRP A 69 -8.15 -4.02 -7.27
N PRO A 70 -7.22 -3.34 -6.57
CA PRO A 70 -7.59 -2.31 -5.59
C PRO A 70 -8.43 -1.18 -6.21
N ALA A 71 -8.10 -0.73 -7.42
CA ALA A 71 -8.84 0.34 -8.09
C ALA A 71 -10.31 0.00 -8.31
N ALA A 72 -10.61 -1.18 -8.83
CA ALA A 72 -11.99 -1.63 -9.01
C ALA A 72 -12.74 -1.66 -7.67
N ARG A 73 -12.11 -2.16 -6.60
CA ARG A 73 -12.70 -2.23 -5.24
C ARG A 73 -12.89 -0.84 -4.63
N HIS A 74 -11.92 0.05 -4.76
CA HIS A 74 -11.99 1.42 -4.27
C HIS A 74 -13.09 2.20 -4.99
N ARG A 75 -13.18 2.07 -6.32
CA ARG A 75 -14.17 2.78 -7.11
C ARG A 75 -15.59 2.23 -6.92
N ALA A 76 -15.74 0.97 -6.53
CA ALA A 76 -17.03 0.41 -6.12
C ALA A 76 -17.65 1.16 -4.92
N SER A 77 -16.90 1.93 -4.14
CA SER A 77 -17.45 2.83 -3.10
C SER A 77 -18.36 3.93 -3.66
N ARG A 78 -18.22 4.25 -4.95
CA ARG A 78 -19.08 5.19 -5.68
C ARG A 78 -20.37 4.54 -6.20
N MET A 79 -20.51 3.22 -6.04
CA MET A 79 -21.74 2.48 -6.34
C MET A 79 -22.65 2.44 -5.12
N PRO A 80 -23.96 2.20 -5.29
CA PRO A 80 -24.86 1.98 -4.15
C PRO A 80 -24.35 0.88 -3.22
N GLU A 81 -24.50 1.07 -1.92
CA GLU A 81 -23.93 0.19 -0.89
C GLU A 81 -24.29 -1.30 -1.07
N TRP A 82 -25.53 -1.59 -1.49
CA TRP A 82 -26.00 -2.97 -1.67
C TRP A 82 -25.17 -3.75 -2.70
N THR A 83 -24.60 -3.09 -3.73
CA THR A 83 -23.74 -3.75 -4.73
C THR A 83 -22.44 -4.26 -4.11
N ARG A 84 -21.87 -3.50 -3.17
CA ARG A 84 -20.69 -3.90 -2.39
C ARG A 84 -21.02 -5.01 -1.42
N ARG A 85 -22.20 -4.97 -0.78
CA ARG A 85 -22.67 -6.04 0.11
C ARG A 85 -22.83 -7.36 -0.66
N LEU A 86 -23.48 -7.32 -1.82
CA LEU A 86 -23.65 -8.49 -2.69
C LEU A 86 -22.31 -9.10 -3.12
N THR A 87 -21.32 -8.28 -3.45
CA THR A 87 -19.97 -8.77 -3.79
C THR A 87 -19.34 -9.55 -2.62
N ARG A 88 -19.49 -9.08 -1.38
CA ARG A 88 -18.99 -9.77 -0.17
C ARG A 88 -19.76 -11.06 0.15
N GLU A 89 -21.08 -11.05 -0.06
CA GLU A 89 -21.92 -12.24 0.10
C GLU A 89 -21.52 -13.33 -0.90
N LEU A 90 -21.27 -12.97 -2.16
CA LEU A 90 -20.78 -13.89 -3.19
C LEU A 90 -19.38 -14.44 -2.85
N ASP A 91 -18.51 -13.61 -2.27
CA ASP A 91 -17.15 -14.01 -1.85
C ASP A 91 -17.21 -15.05 -0.74
N THR A 92 -18.04 -14.78 0.27
CA THR A 92 -18.33 -15.73 1.36
C THR A 92 -18.94 -17.03 0.82
N PHE A 93 -19.88 -16.93 -0.12
CA PHE A 93 -20.48 -18.10 -0.74
C PHE A 93 -19.44 -18.93 -1.50
N ALA A 94 -18.56 -18.28 -2.27
CA ALA A 94 -17.53 -18.97 -3.03
C ALA A 94 -16.56 -19.73 -2.11
N GLU A 95 -16.12 -19.10 -1.02
CA GLU A 95 -15.27 -19.71 0.01
C GLU A 95 -15.95 -20.94 0.65
N GLN A 96 -17.18 -20.78 1.12
CA GLN A 96 -17.92 -21.83 1.85
C GLN A 96 -18.29 -23.02 0.97
N ASN A 97 -18.45 -22.81 -0.34
CA ASN A 97 -18.89 -23.83 -1.29
C ASN A 97 -17.76 -24.34 -2.18
N ALA A 98 -16.49 -24.05 -1.84
CA ALA A 98 -15.32 -24.43 -2.62
C ALA A 98 -15.44 -24.07 -4.12
N THR A 99 -16.08 -22.94 -4.41
CA THR A 99 -16.31 -22.46 -5.77
C THR A 99 -15.18 -21.52 -6.16
N THR A 100 -14.64 -21.68 -7.37
CA THR A 100 -13.48 -20.89 -7.85
C THR A 100 -13.87 -19.56 -8.50
N THR A 101 -15.15 -19.22 -8.54
CA THR A 101 -15.63 -17.94 -9.06
C THR A 101 -15.09 -16.82 -8.21
N LEU A 102 -14.39 -15.85 -8.83
CA LEU A 102 -13.88 -14.66 -8.16
C LEU A 102 -14.92 -13.53 -8.25
N PRO A 103 -15.58 -13.13 -7.15
CA PRO A 103 -16.58 -12.08 -7.21
C PRO A 103 -15.92 -10.72 -7.44
N VAL A 104 -16.29 -10.08 -8.53
CA VAL A 104 -15.84 -8.73 -8.89
C VAL A 104 -16.94 -7.72 -8.56
N PRO A 105 -16.61 -6.43 -8.36
CA PRO A 105 -17.61 -5.38 -8.28
C PRO A 105 -18.56 -5.41 -9.48
N ILE A 106 -19.87 -5.34 -9.23
CA ILE A 106 -20.90 -5.36 -10.27
C ILE A 106 -21.80 -4.13 -10.21
N ALA A 107 -22.24 -3.67 -11.38
CA ALA A 107 -23.15 -2.54 -11.52
C ALA A 107 -24.60 -2.97 -11.75
N LEU A 108 -25.03 -4.17 -11.35
CA LEU A 108 -26.35 -4.73 -11.67
C LEU A 108 -27.49 -3.68 -11.61
N ASN A 109 -28.10 -3.37 -12.76
CA ASN A 109 -29.15 -2.35 -12.92
C ASN A 109 -28.75 -0.92 -12.48
N GLN A 110 -27.46 -0.59 -12.54
CA GLN A 110 -26.87 0.71 -12.21
C GLN A 110 -25.96 1.17 -13.36
N PRO A 111 -25.69 2.48 -13.47
CA PRO A 111 -24.71 3.00 -14.42
C PRO A 111 -23.30 2.43 -14.14
N PRO A 112 -22.57 1.90 -15.15
CA PRO A 112 -21.28 1.25 -14.96
C PRO A 112 -20.10 2.23 -14.87
N GLU A 113 -20.32 3.53 -15.07
CA GLU A 113 -19.28 4.57 -15.08
C GLU A 113 -18.33 4.51 -13.88
N PRO A 114 -18.80 4.26 -12.63
CA PRO A 114 -17.89 4.18 -11.50
C PRO A 114 -16.93 2.98 -11.59
N LEU A 115 -17.32 1.88 -12.24
CA LEU A 115 -16.50 0.68 -12.38
C LEU A 115 -15.56 0.70 -13.60
N ARG A 116 -15.61 1.74 -14.45
CA ARG A 116 -14.60 1.94 -15.50
C ARG A 116 -13.22 2.13 -14.87
N LEU A 117 -12.17 1.79 -15.63
CA LEU A 117 -10.78 2.03 -15.23
C LEU A 117 -10.60 3.48 -14.77
N GLY A 118 -9.90 3.65 -13.66
CA GLY A 118 -9.58 4.96 -13.14
C GLY A 118 -8.78 4.88 -11.86
N PRO A 119 -8.25 6.01 -11.39
CA PRO A 119 -7.26 6.05 -10.34
C PRO A 119 -7.79 5.53 -9.00
N SER A 120 -6.88 4.96 -8.22
CA SER A 120 -7.06 4.56 -6.84
C SER A 120 -6.10 5.35 -5.94
N ASP A 121 -5.81 4.86 -4.73
CA ASP A 121 -4.96 5.55 -3.77
C ASP A 121 -3.50 5.66 -4.26
N ASP A 122 -2.98 4.67 -5.00
CA ASP A 122 -1.61 4.72 -5.50
C ASP A 122 -1.36 5.95 -6.40
N ALA A 123 -2.29 6.28 -7.30
CA ALA A 123 -2.21 7.51 -8.09
C ALA A 123 -2.35 8.78 -7.24
N GLU A 124 -3.17 8.76 -6.18
CA GLU A 124 -3.30 9.89 -5.24
C GLU A 124 -1.98 10.14 -4.49
N TRP A 125 -1.33 9.08 -4.01
CA TRP A 125 -0.05 9.17 -3.28
C TRP A 125 1.13 9.51 -4.18
N ALA A 126 1.12 9.06 -5.44
CA ALA A 126 2.08 9.51 -6.44
C ALA A 126 1.92 11.02 -6.72
N ALA A 127 0.69 11.51 -6.86
CA ALA A 127 0.41 12.93 -7.06
C ALA A 127 0.83 13.78 -5.84
N PHE A 128 0.50 13.34 -4.62
CA PHE A 128 0.94 13.98 -3.38
C PHE A 128 2.46 14.13 -3.31
N THR A 129 3.19 13.08 -3.69
CA THR A 129 4.65 13.08 -3.70
C THR A 129 5.20 14.02 -4.77
N ALA A 130 4.65 13.98 -5.98
CA ALA A 130 5.07 14.83 -7.09
C ALA A 130 4.85 16.31 -6.74
N GLU A 131 3.71 16.65 -6.14
CA GLU A 131 3.41 18.02 -5.72
C GLU A 131 4.38 18.50 -4.62
N SER A 132 4.75 17.63 -3.69
CA SER A 132 5.75 17.92 -2.65
C SER A 132 7.14 18.18 -3.25
N VAL A 133 7.55 17.41 -4.25
CA VAL A 133 8.79 17.64 -5.00
C VAL A 133 8.73 18.98 -5.75
N LEU A 134 7.62 19.29 -6.42
CA LEU A 134 7.44 20.57 -7.13
C LEU A 134 7.52 21.78 -6.18
N ARG A 135 7.01 21.66 -4.95
CA ARG A 135 7.11 22.70 -3.91
C ARG A 135 8.54 22.96 -3.45
N ALA A 136 9.45 21.98 -3.54
CA ALA A 136 10.86 22.18 -3.22
C ALA A 136 11.57 23.14 -4.20
N GLY A 137 10.94 23.41 -5.35
CA GLY A 137 11.47 24.25 -6.41
C GLY A 137 12.36 23.48 -7.40
N PRO A 138 12.86 24.16 -8.44
CA PRO A 138 13.68 23.52 -9.47
C PRO A 138 15.03 23.06 -8.91
N GLY A 139 15.51 21.92 -9.41
CA GLY A 139 16.80 21.32 -9.06
C GLY A 139 16.65 19.95 -8.40
N ASN A 140 17.79 19.33 -8.11
CA ASN A 140 17.91 18.04 -7.45
C ASN A 140 18.47 18.18 -6.02
N ASP A 141 18.26 19.34 -5.39
CA ASP A 141 18.75 19.61 -4.03
C ASP A 141 18.05 18.68 -3.04
N HIS A 142 18.80 17.68 -2.61
CA HIS A 142 18.33 16.61 -1.74
C HIS A 142 17.77 17.14 -0.40
N LEU A 143 18.34 18.20 0.15
CA LEU A 143 17.89 18.76 1.43
C LEU A 143 16.58 19.53 1.27
N LYS A 144 16.42 20.28 0.18
CA LYS A 144 15.17 21.00 -0.11
C LYS A 144 14.01 20.04 -0.32
N VAL A 145 14.23 18.96 -1.08
CA VAL A 145 13.18 17.97 -1.32
C VAL A 145 12.79 17.27 -0.01
N ARG A 146 13.75 16.88 0.83
CA ARG A 146 13.44 16.32 2.16
C ARG A 146 12.63 17.28 3.04
N ALA A 147 12.99 18.56 3.07
CA ALA A 147 12.25 19.55 3.83
C ALA A 147 10.80 19.74 3.30
N ALA A 148 10.61 19.71 1.98
CA ALA A 148 9.29 19.80 1.38
C ALA A 148 8.43 18.55 1.67
N LEU A 149 9.01 17.35 1.65
CA LEU A 149 8.33 16.12 2.03
C LEU A 149 7.94 16.12 3.52
N ASP A 150 8.84 16.52 4.41
CA ASP A 150 8.55 16.62 5.85
C ASP A 150 7.39 17.60 6.11
N LEU A 151 7.42 18.75 5.45
CA LEU A 151 6.33 19.72 5.53
C LEU A 151 5.01 19.15 5.02
N ALA A 152 5.01 18.42 3.89
CA ALA A 152 3.81 17.82 3.33
C ALA A 152 3.21 16.76 4.27
N TRP A 153 4.03 15.87 4.82
CA TRP A 153 3.59 14.85 5.78
C TRP A 153 3.03 15.45 7.07
N THR A 154 3.74 16.42 7.65
CA THR A 154 3.30 17.07 8.89
C THR A 154 2.03 17.91 8.68
N THR A 155 1.89 18.57 7.53
CA THR A 155 0.66 19.30 7.17
C THR A 155 -0.51 18.34 7.02
N LEU A 156 -0.35 17.24 6.27
CA LEU A 156 -1.41 16.25 6.08
C LEU A 156 -1.84 15.59 7.39
N ALA A 157 -0.89 15.27 8.27
CA ALA A 157 -1.18 14.74 9.60
C ALA A 157 -2.01 15.73 10.43
N ALA A 158 -1.66 17.03 10.39
CA ALA A 158 -2.41 18.08 11.08
C ALA A 158 -3.83 18.25 10.50
N GLU A 159 -4.00 18.21 9.18
CA GLU A 159 -5.32 18.29 8.53
C GLU A 159 -6.22 17.11 8.93
N ILE A 160 -5.66 15.91 9.00
CA ILE A 160 -6.38 14.70 9.43
C ILE A 160 -6.77 14.80 10.91
N ALA A 161 -5.85 15.24 11.78
CA ALA A 161 -6.16 15.44 13.20
C ALA A 161 -7.29 16.47 13.38
N ALA A 162 -7.21 17.60 12.68
CA ALA A 162 -8.25 18.63 12.71
C ALA A 162 -9.59 18.16 12.10
N ALA A 163 -9.58 17.23 11.14
CA ALA A 163 -10.79 16.61 10.62
C ALA A 163 -11.43 15.67 11.65
N ALA A 164 -10.62 14.90 12.37
CA ALA A 164 -11.07 14.01 13.43
C ALA A 164 -11.66 14.78 14.63
N GLU A 165 -11.03 15.87 15.06
CA GLU A 165 -11.52 16.71 16.16
C GLU A 165 -12.88 17.37 15.88
N ARG A 166 -13.18 17.65 14.61
CA ARG A 166 -14.45 18.27 14.20
C ARG A 166 -15.58 17.25 14.01
N ALA A 167 -15.26 15.98 13.87
CA ALA A 167 -16.24 14.93 13.60
C ALA A 167 -16.98 14.52 14.89
N PRO A 168 -18.28 14.19 14.82
CA PRO A 168 -19.02 13.69 15.98
C PRO A 168 -18.41 12.40 16.56
N GLU A 169 -17.87 11.54 15.70
CA GLU A 169 -17.07 10.37 16.02
C GLU A 169 -15.82 10.38 15.14
N VAL A 170 -14.70 9.85 15.64
CA VAL A 170 -13.43 9.85 14.89
C VAL A 170 -13.58 9.07 13.57
N GLU A 171 -14.36 7.99 13.58
CA GLU A 171 -14.65 7.14 12.43
C GLU A 171 -15.52 7.82 11.36
N SER A 172 -16.24 8.89 11.72
CA SER A 172 -17.07 9.67 10.78
C SER A 172 -16.34 10.85 10.15
N ALA A 173 -15.06 11.05 10.48
CA ALA A 173 -14.23 12.10 9.92
C ALA A 173 -14.07 11.99 8.39
N VAL A 174 -14.30 13.10 7.68
CA VAL A 174 -14.05 13.20 6.24
C VAL A 174 -12.59 13.55 6.02
N LEU A 175 -11.82 12.55 5.59
CA LEU A 175 -10.37 12.68 5.41
C LEU A 175 -10.01 13.14 3.98
N PRO A 176 -8.95 13.95 3.81
CA PRO A 176 -8.62 14.58 2.52
C PRO A 176 -8.11 13.59 1.46
N LEU A 177 -7.47 12.50 1.89
CA LEU A 177 -6.92 11.46 1.02
C LEU A 177 -7.32 10.08 1.52
N ARG A 178 -7.52 9.14 0.59
CA ARG A 178 -7.63 7.71 0.92
C ARG A 178 -6.23 7.19 1.17
N ALA A 179 -6.11 6.20 2.05
CA ALA A 179 -4.81 5.71 2.44
C ALA A 179 -4.91 4.27 2.92
N ARG A 180 -3.87 3.49 2.63
CA ARG A 180 -3.69 2.15 3.18
C ARG A 180 -3.52 2.20 4.69
N ILE A 181 -3.68 1.05 5.34
CA ILE A 181 -3.65 0.96 6.82
C ILE A 181 -2.31 1.45 7.37
N SER A 182 -1.20 1.05 6.73
CA SER A 182 0.15 1.54 7.05
C SER A 182 0.21 3.07 7.08
N VAL A 183 -0.21 3.71 5.99
CA VAL A 183 -0.15 5.15 5.84
C VAL A 183 -1.06 5.87 6.85
N ARG A 184 -2.26 5.33 7.11
CA ARG A 184 -3.16 5.86 8.15
C ARG A 184 -2.52 5.80 9.55
N ALA A 185 -1.92 4.66 9.90
CA ALA A 185 -1.26 4.49 11.18
C ALA A 185 -0.04 5.42 11.31
N GLY A 186 0.77 5.57 10.26
CA GLY A 186 1.89 6.52 10.23
C GLY A 186 1.45 7.98 10.43
N LEU A 187 0.37 8.40 9.76
CA LEU A 187 -0.23 9.74 9.97
C LEU A 187 -0.78 9.92 11.39
N GLY A 188 -1.38 8.88 11.97
CA GLY A 188 -1.80 8.89 13.38
C GLY A 188 -0.60 9.02 14.34
N ASN A 189 0.49 8.32 14.07
CA ASN A 189 1.73 8.42 14.83
C ASN A 189 2.31 9.85 14.76
N LEU A 190 2.33 10.45 13.56
CA LEU A 190 2.74 11.86 13.39
C LEU A 190 1.85 12.82 14.17
N ALA A 191 0.52 12.63 14.11
CA ALA A 191 -0.45 13.47 14.81
C ALA A 191 -0.32 13.39 16.33
N THR A 192 0.13 12.25 16.87
CA THR A 192 0.43 12.08 18.31
C THR A 192 1.82 12.59 18.72
N GLY A 193 2.59 13.14 17.77
CA GLY A 193 3.88 13.77 18.02
C GLY A 193 5.09 12.88 17.80
N LEU A 194 4.92 11.62 17.37
CA LEU A 194 6.04 10.81 16.94
C LEU A 194 6.70 11.42 15.69
N ARG A 195 7.99 11.13 15.52
CA ARG A 195 8.79 11.57 14.37
C ARG A 195 9.40 10.36 13.66
N PRO A 196 9.64 10.45 12.35
CA PRO A 196 10.42 9.42 11.65
C PRO A 196 11.81 9.24 12.30
N PRO A 197 12.32 8.00 12.42
CA PRO A 197 11.75 6.77 11.89
C PRO A 197 10.70 6.10 12.78
N ALA A 198 10.45 6.57 14.02
CA ALA A 198 9.52 5.94 14.95
C ALA A 198 8.09 5.88 14.39
N THR A 199 7.70 6.85 13.57
CA THR A 199 6.38 6.88 12.90
C THR A 199 6.09 5.64 12.05
N GLY A 200 7.07 5.15 11.29
CA GLY A 200 6.95 3.93 10.50
C GLY A 200 7.43 2.69 11.24
N HIS A 201 8.52 2.78 12.02
CA HIS A 201 9.07 1.66 12.77
C HIS A 201 8.09 1.09 13.81
N ASP A 202 7.37 1.96 14.52
CA ASP A 202 6.40 1.56 15.55
C ASP A 202 5.00 1.34 14.95
N ASN A 203 4.87 1.41 13.62
CA ASN A 203 3.62 1.14 12.93
C ASN A 203 3.34 -0.38 12.92
N PRO A 204 2.20 -0.86 13.44
CA PRO A 204 1.85 -2.28 13.38
C PRO A 204 1.72 -2.84 11.96
N HIS A 205 1.60 -1.96 10.95
CA HIS A 205 1.49 -2.28 9.53
C HIS A 205 2.70 -1.82 8.70
N TYR A 206 3.90 -1.77 9.28
CA TYR A 206 5.15 -1.36 8.59
C TYR A 206 5.54 -2.21 7.37
N PHE A 207 4.89 -3.37 7.15
CA PHE A 207 5.21 -4.34 6.10
C PHE A 207 4.45 -4.11 4.77
N ASP A 208 3.78 -2.98 4.61
CA ASP A 208 3.04 -2.60 3.40
C ASP A 208 3.99 -2.07 2.29
N ASP A 209 3.56 -2.14 1.04
CA ASP A 209 4.26 -1.61 -0.14
C ASP A 209 3.83 -0.17 -0.52
N ALA A 210 3.06 0.51 0.33
CA ALA A 210 2.56 1.87 0.10
C ALA A 210 3.66 2.91 -0.23
N ALA A 211 4.89 2.73 0.26
CA ALA A 211 6.01 3.62 -0.03
C ALA A 211 6.57 3.43 -1.46
N CYS A 212 6.37 2.27 -2.08
CA CYS A 212 6.93 1.94 -3.40
C CYS A 212 6.44 2.88 -4.49
N VAL A 213 5.15 3.24 -4.48
CA VAL A 213 4.58 4.15 -5.49
C VAL A 213 5.14 5.57 -5.37
N ARG A 214 5.41 6.03 -4.13
CA ARG A 214 6.05 7.32 -3.87
C ARG A 214 7.53 7.28 -4.24
N ALA A 215 8.23 6.18 -3.95
CA ALA A 215 9.61 5.97 -4.34
C ALA A 215 9.83 6.08 -5.86
N CYS A 216 8.90 5.57 -6.68
CA CYS A 216 8.92 5.74 -8.13
C CYS A 216 8.95 7.23 -8.56
N VAL A 217 8.18 8.07 -7.87
CA VAL A 217 8.16 9.53 -8.12
C VAL A 217 9.46 10.17 -7.63
N LEU A 218 9.94 9.81 -6.45
CA LEU A 218 11.17 10.35 -5.85
C LEU A 218 12.43 10.01 -6.67
N ALA A 219 12.43 8.89 -7.38
CA ALA A 219 13.52 8.52 -8.28
C ALA A 219 13.73 9.55 -9.41
N LEU A 220 12.70 10.32 -9.79
CA LEU A 220 12.81 11.38 -10.79
C LEU A 220 13.66 12.58 -10.33
N VAL A 221 13.90 12.73 -9.02
CA VAL A 221 14.73 13.81 -8.45
C VAL A 221 16.22 13.60 -8.77
N HIS A 222 16.67 12.33 -8.81
CA HIS A 222 18.08 11.95 -8.95
C HIS A 222 18.28 11.06 -10.20
N PRO A 223 18.02 11.56 -11.41
CA PRO A 223 18.07 10.73 -12.61
C PRO A 223 19.51 10.26 -12.89
N GLY A 224 19.68 8.94 -13.00
CA GLY A 224 20.98 8.31 -13.19
C GLY A 224 21.82 8.15 -11.92
N ASP A 225 21.28 8.51 -10.75
CA ASP A 225 21.94 8.37 -9.45
C ASP A 225 21.06 7.50 -8.52
N PRO A 226 21.22 6.17 -8.59
CA PRO A 226 20.39 5.24 -7.83
C PRO A 226 20.62 5.32 -6.32
N GLU A 227 21.81 5.73 -5.86
CA GLU A 227 22.14 5.83 -4.43
C GLU A 227 21.37 6.98 -3.79
N HIS A 228 21.38 8.17 -4.39
CA HIS A 228 20.62 9.32 -3.87
C HIS A 228 19.11 9.13 -4.03
N ALA A 229 18.66 8.46 -5.10
CA ALA A 229 17.25 8.08 -5.27
C ALA A 229 16.79 7.13 -4.15
N ALA A 230 17.57 6.09 -3.84
CA ALA A 230 17.27 5.15 -2.77
C ALA A 230 17.26 5.83 -1.40
N ALA A 231 18.24 6.70 -1.11
CA ALA A 231 18.31 7.45 0.14
C ALA A 231 17.14 8.43 0.34
N LEU A 232 16.56 8.93 -0.74
CA LEU A 232 15.37 9.77 -0.70
C LEU A 232 14.09 8.94 -0.50
N ALA A 233 13.99 7.81 -1.20
CA ALA A 233 12.89 6.85 -1.01
C ALA A 233 12.86 6.30 0.42
N GLU A 234 14.01 5.95 0.99
CA GLU A 234 14.11 5.49 2.38
C GLU A 234 13.71 6.59 3.36
N PHE A 235 14.10 7.84 3.11
CA PHE A 235 13.70 8.97 3.95
C PHE A 235 12.17 9.11 4.01
N ASP A 236 11.49 9.05 2.87
CA ASP A 236 10.02 9.13 2.80
C ASP A 236 9.34 7.88 3.38
N ALA A 237 9.89 6.69 3.18
CA ALA A 237 9.31 5.45 3.69
C ALA A 237 9.20 5.43 5.22
N ARG A 238 10.11 6.12 5.94
CA ARG A 238 10.11 6.19 7.41
C ARG A 238 8.87 6.84 8.04
N TYR A 239 8.03 7.52 7.26
CA TYR A 239 6.78 8.11 7.73
C TYR A 239 5.65 7.08 7.91
N THR A 240 5.77 5.89 7.30
CA THR A 240 4.68 4.90 7.18
C THR A 240 5.12 3.50 7.55
#